data_AF-A0A1J5DBM9-F1
#
_entry.id   AF-A0A1J5DBM9-F1
#
_cell.length_a   1.000
_cell.length_b   1.000
_cell.length_c   1.000
_cell.angle_alpha   90.00
_cell.angle_beta   90.00
_cell.angle_gamma   90.00
#
_symmetry.space_group_name_H-M   'P 1'
#
loop_
_entity.id
_entity.type
_entity.pdbx_description
1 polymer ?
#
loop_
_entity_poly.entity_id
_entity_poly.type
_entity_poly.pdbx_seq_one_letter_code
_entity_poly.pdbx_strand_id
1 'polypeptide(L)'
;MYKIFPYKKAVKYYESLDDKTAKRVNNAIEAISKNPFEGAHIKRLRGTHEGKYRYAVGDLRIVYRVNAEDKTILIEAIGPRGDIYK
;
A
#
# COMPACT_ATOMS: atom_id res chain seq x y z
N MET A 1 11.34 -8.99 -7.33
CA MET A 1 9.97 -8.52 -7.09
C MET A 1 9.34 -9.36 -6.00
N TYR A 2 8.59 -8.72 -5.11
CA TYR A 2 7.80 -9.36 -4.06
C TYR A 2 6.43 -9.76 -4.62
N LYS A 3 5.87 -10.87 -4.12
CA LYS A 3 4.47 -11.25 -4.41
C LYS A 3 3.52 -10.41 -3.58
N ILE A 4 2.45 -9.93 -4.19
CA ILE A 4 1.49 -9.03 -3.53
C ILE A 4 0.19 -9.76 -3.23
N PHE A 5 -0.27 -9.65 -1.99
CA PHE A 5 -1.54 -10.19 -1.52
C PHE A 5 -2.36 -9.03 -0.94
N PRO A 6 -3.54 -8.71 -1.51
CA PRO A 6 -4.40 -7.68 -0.98
C PRO A 6 -5.44 -8.25 0.00
N TYR A 7 -5.73 -7.50 1.05
CA TYR A 7 -6.91 -7.75 1.89
C TYR A 7 -8.19 -7.37 1.15
N LYS A 8 -9.29 -8.04 1.49
CA LYS A 8 -10.62 -7.78 0.90
C LYS A 8 -11.03 -6.31 0.94
N LYS A 9 -10.70 -5.58 2.01
CA LYS A 9 -10.98 -4.14 2.11
C LYS A 9 -10.16 -3.29 1.13
N ALA A 10 -8.91 -3.65 0.88
CA ALA A 10 -8.08 -2.98 -0.12
C ALA A 10 -8.60 -3.23 -1.54
N VAL A 11 -9.01 -4.47 -1.84
CA VAL A 11 -9.63 -4.82 -3.13
C VAL A 11 -10.90 -4.00 -3.36
N LYS A 12 -11.83 -3.99 -2.40
CA LYS A 12 -13.07 -3.22 -2.52
C LYS A 12 -12.84 -1.74 -2.80
N TYR A 13 -11.88 -1.12 -2.10
CA TYR A 13 -11.57 0.29 -2.33
C TYR A 13 -10.95 0.50 -3.71
N TYR A 14 -10.02 -0.38 -4.12
CA TYR A 14 -9.41 -0.33 -5.44
C TYR A 14 -10.45 -0.43 -6.57
N GLU A 15 -11.42 -1.34 -6.44
CA GLU A 15 -12.51 -1.53 -7.41
C GLU A 15 -13.44 -0.31 -7.52
N SER A 16 -13.51 0.56 -6.51
CA SER A 16 -14.28 1.80 -6.55
C SER A 16 -13.56 3.00 -7.19
N LEU A 17 -12.28 2.84 -7.56
CA LEU A 17 -11.50 3.94 -8.13
C LEU A 17 -11.87 4.18 -9.59
N ASP A 18 -11.81 5.45 -10.00
CA ASP A 18 -11.79 5.81 -11.42
C ASP A 18 -10.49 5.34 -12.10
N ASP A 19 -10.51 5.19 -13.42
CA ASP A 19 -9.39 4.66 -14.21
C ASP A 19 -8.07 5.43 -13.99
N LYS A 20 -8.14 6.76 -13.86
CA LYS A 20 -6.95 7.59 -13.68
C LYS A 20 -6.34 7.34 -12.30
N THR A 21 -7.17 7.22 -11.27
CA THR A 21 -6.71 6.92 -9.92
C THR A 21 -6.22 5.47 -9.79
N ALA A 22 -6.93 4.50 -10.37
CA ALA A 22 -6.53 3.11 -10.41
C ALA A 22 -5.15 2.93 -11.06
N LYS A 23 -4.89 3.62 -12.18
CA LYS A 23 -3.58 3.61 -12.85
C LYS A 23 -2.45 4.10 -11.95
N ARG A 24 -2.68 5.16 -11.17
CA ARG A 24 -1.70 5.68 -10.20
C ARG A 24 -1.45 4.69 -9.07
N VAL A 25 -2.49 4.01 -8.60
CA VAL A 25 -2.38 2.95 -7.60
C VAL A 25 -1.59 1.75 -8.14
N ASN A 26 -1.83 1.35 -9.39
CA ASN A 26 -1.07 0.26 -10.02
C ASN A 26 0.42 0.58 -10.14
N ASN A 27 0.77 1.79 -10.55
CA ASN A 27 2.17 2.23 -10.58
C ASN A 27 2.82 2.20 -9.18
N ALA A 28 2.07 2.58 -8.14
CA ALA A 28 2.53 2.51 -6.77
C ALA A 28 2.74 1.06 -6.30
N ILE A 29 1.79 0.16 -6.60
CA ILE A 29 1.87 -1.27 -6.30
C ILE A 29 3.08 -1.89 -7.01
N GLU A 30 3.35 -1.52 -8.27
CA GLU A 30 4.53 -1.97 -9.00
C GLU A 30 5.82 -1.49 -8.33
N ALA A 31 5.90 -0.21 -7.95
CA ALA A 31 7.05 0.34 -7.24
C ALA A 31 7.30 -0.38 -5.90
N ILE A 32 6.23 -0.58 -5.12
CA ILE A 32 6.24 -1.34 -3.86
C ILE A 32 6.76 -2.77 -4.10
N SER A 33 6.33 -3.44 -5.17
CA SER A 33 6.78 -4.80 -5.50
C SER A 33 8.29 -4.89 -5.79
N LYS A 34 8.90 -3.80 -6.26
CA LYS A 34 10.32 -3.73 -6.62
C LYS A 34 11.18 -3.40 -5.41
N ASN A 35 10.82 -2.35 -4.66
CA ASN A 35 11.49 -1.96 -3.42
C ASN A 35 10.43 -1.51 -2.38
N PRO A 36 10.01 -2.40 -1.47
CA PRO A 36 8.94 -2.08 -0.52
C PRO A 36 9.42 -1.29 0.70
N PHE A 37 10.72 -1.15 0.92
CA PHE A 37 11.26 -0.56 2.15
C PHE A 37 11.59 0.92 1.99
N GLU A 38 11.98 1.35 0.79
CA GLU A 38 12.51 2.68 0.53
C GLU A 38 11.97 3.29 -0.75
N GLY A 39 11.74 4.60 -0.72
CA GLY A 39 11.30 5.39 -1.87
C GLY A 39 10.70 6.71 -1.43
N ALA A 40 10.62 7.67 -2.35
CA ALA A 40 10.16 9.03 -2.05
C ALA A 40 8.75 9.10 -1.43
N HIS A 41 7.91 8.11 -1.73
CA HIS A 41 6.52 8.04 -1.26
C HIS A 41 6.31 7.06 -0.10
N ILE A 42 7.33 6.27 0.25
CA ILE A 42 7.26 5.22 1.26
C ILE A 42 7.66 5.79 2.62
N LYS A 43 6.90 5.45 3.66
CA LYS A 43 7.26 5.77 5.04
C LYS A 43 6.93 4.59 5.94
N ARG A 44 7.88 4.18 6.78
CA ARG A 44 7.64 3.21 7.85
C ARG A 44 6.75 3.86 8.91
N LEU A 45 5.68 3.16 9.28
CA LEU A 45 4.75 3.60 10.31
C LEU A 45 5.29 3.21 11.70
N ARG A 46 4.90 3.99 12.72
CA ARG A 46 5.33 3.84 14.12
C ARG A 46 4.11 3.82 15.05
N GLY A 47 4.30 3.45 16.31
CA GLY A 47 3.22 3.41 17.31
C GLY A 47 2.26 2.24 17.06
N THR A 48 0.95 2.49 17.12
CA THR A 48 -0.11 1.47 16.92
C THR A 48 -0.07 0.78 15.55
N HIS A 49 0.68 1.34 14.58
CA HIS A 49 0.87 0.78 13.25
C HIS A 49 2.31 0.32 12.99
N GLU A 50 3.07 0.05 14.05
CA GLU A 50 4.41 -0.51 13.93
C GLU A 50 4.43 -1.81 13.10
N GLY A 51 5.53 -2.01 12.37
CA GLY A 51 5.69 -3.11 11.41
C GLY A 51 5.01 -2.89 10.07
N LYS A 52 4.31 -1.76 9.86
CA LYS A 52 3.67 -1.41 8.59
C LYS A 52 4.43 -0.30 7.85
N TYR A 53 4.19 -0.23 6.56
CA TYR A 53 4.67 0.80 5.65
C TYR A 53 3.48 1.48 4.98
N ARG A 54 3.70 2.70 4.52
CA ARG A 54 2.71 3.49 3.80
C ARG A 54 3.32 4.11 2.55
N TYR A 55 2.71 3.84 1.40
CA TYR A 55 2.98 4.55 0.15
C TYR A 55 1.94 5.66 -0.07
N ALA A 56 2.38 6.88 -0.40
CA ALA A 56 1.50 8.00 -0.71
C ALA A 56 1.21 8.10 -2.23
N VAL A 57 -0.07 8.20 -2.59
CA VAL A 57 -0.53 8.35 -3.99
C VAL A 57 -1.47 9.57 -4.07
N GLY A 58 -0.90 10.77 -4.08
CA GLY A 58 -1.68 12.01 -3.89
C GLY A 58 -2.41 11.99 -2.55
N ASP A 59 -3.75 12.09 -2.59
CA ASP A 59 -4.59 12.07 -1.39
C ASP A 59 -4.83 10.67 -0.83
N LEU A 60 -4.50 9.62 -1.60
CA LEU A 60 -4.61 8.24 -1.20
C LEU A 60 -3.35 7.71 -0.52
N ARG A 61 -3.54 6.64 0.24
CA ARG A 61 -2.51 5.87 0.91
C ARG A 61 -2.70 4.40 0.61
N ILE A 62 -1.59 3.69 0.47
CA ILE A 62 -1.53 2.23 0.46
C ILE A 62 -0.78 1.84 1.71
N VAL A 63 -1.42 1.11 2.63
CA VAL A 63 -0.77 0.58 3.83
C VAL A 63 -0.53 -0.90 3.65
N TYR A 64 0.70 -1.31 3.90
CA TYR A 64 1.14 -2.67 3.67
C TYR A 64 2.15 -3.16 4.71
N ARG A 65 2.31 -4.48 4.80
CA ARG A 65 3.38 -5.16 5.53
C ARG A 65 4.27 -5.92 4.55
N VAL A 66 5.53 -6.07 4.92
CA VAL A 66 6.51 -6.80 4.12
C VAL A 66 6.98 -8.00 4.94
N ASN A 67 6.89 -9.19 4.35
CA ASN A 67 7.58 -10.37 4.85
C ASN A 67 8.81 -10.58 3.96
N ALA A 68 9.97 -10.29 4.53
CA ALA A 68 11.24 -10.34 3.81
C ALA A 68 11.70 -11.78 3.51
N GLU A 69 11.38 -12.73 4.40
CA GLU A 69 11.73 -14.14 4.27
C GLU A 69 10.99 -14.78 3.10
N ASP A 70 9.67 -14.61 3.05
CA ASP A 70 8.82 -15.19 2.01
C ASP A 70 8.79 -14.35 0.72
N LYS A 71 9.45 -13.18 0.72
CA LYS A 71 9.36 -12.18 -0.35
C LYS A 71 7.91 -11.84 -0.72
N THR A 72 7.07 -11.62 0.29
CA THR A 72 5.66 -11.26 0.12
C THR A 72 5.33 -9.88 0.71
N ILE A 73 4.32 -9.24 0.15
CA ILE A 73 3.78 -7.96 0.60
C ILE A 73 2.28 -8.12 0.79
N LEU A 74 1.81 -7.73 1.96
CA LEU A 74 0.40 -7.76 2.31
C LEU A 74 -0.17 -6.35 2.26
N ILE A 75 -0.99 -6.02 1.28
CA ILE A 75 -1.68 -4.73 1.20
C ILE A 75 -2.90 -4.81 2.12
N GLU A 76 -2.80 -4.16 3.27
CA GLU A 76 -3.88 -4.18 4.26
C GLU A 76 -5.00 -3.22 3.89
N ALA A 77 -4.68 -2.02 3.37
CA ALA A 77 -5.67 -0.99 3.07
C ALA A 77 -5.23 -0.06 1.93
N ILE A 78 -6.21 0.41 1.14
CA ILE A 78 -6.09 1.52 0.20
C ILE A 78 -7.21 2.50 0.54
N GLY A 79 -6.93 3.80 0.56
CA GLY A 79 -7.90 4.78 1.04
C GLY A 79 -7.36 6.21 1.24
N PRO A 80 -8.23 7.17 1.58
CA PRO A 80 -7.84 8.56 1.85
C PRO A 80 -7.13 8.71 3.21
N ARG A 81 -6.48 9.86 3.45
CA ARG A 81 -5.64 10.13 4.64
C ARG A 81 -6.24 9.74 5.98
N GLY A 82 -7.47 10.17 6.21
CA GLY A 82 -8.10 10.11 7.52
C GLY A 82 -8.73 8.75 7.85
N ASP A 83 -8.86 7.86 6.85
CA ASP A 83 -9.67 6.65 7.01
C ASP A 83 -8.82 5.39 7.23
N ILE A 84 -7.55 5.39 6.79
CA ILE A 84 -6.70 4.19 6.89
C ILE A 84 -6.19 3.89 8.32
N TYR A 85 -6.23 4.87 9.22
CA TYR A 85 -5.70 4.73 10.58
C TYR A 85 -6.80 4.57 11.65
N LYS A 86 -8.05 4.41 11.23
CA LYS A 86 -9.17 4.06 12.13
C LYS A 86 -9.26 2.56 12.34
#